data_AF-A0A742W5P1-F1
#
_entry.id   AF-A0A742W5P1-F1
#
_cell.length_a   1.000
_cell.length_b   1.000
_cell.length_c   1.000
_cell.angle_alpha   90.00
_cell.angle_beta   90.00
_cell.angle_gamma   90.00
#
_symmetry.space_group_name_H-M   'P 1'
#
loop_
_entity.id
_entity.type
_entity.pdbx_description
1 polymer ?
#
loop_
_entity_poly.entity_id
_entity_poly.type
_entity_poly.pdbx_seq_one_letter_code
_entity_poly.pdbx_strand_id
1 'polypeptide(L)' 'MSTGLRFTLEVDGLPPDALVVESFHLSQSLSTLFSLDISLVSQQLLNIDFSQVLEQPAHLKIWQGT' A
#
# COMPACT_ATOMS: atom_id res chain seq x y z
N MET A 1 -9.12 -13.89 16.76
CA MET A 1 -8.67 -14.83 15.72
C MET A 1 -8.25 -14.01 14.53
N SER A 2 -6.95 -13.87 14.29
CA SER A 2 -6.42 -13.04 13.21
C SER A 2 -6.73 -13.73 11.88
N THR A 3 -7.78 -13.27 11.19
CA THR A 3 -8.01 -13.60 9.78
C THR A 3 -6.73 -13.27 9.02
N GLY A 4 -6.04 -14.28 8.51
CA GLY A 4 -4.70 -14.21 7.91
C GLY A 4 -4.67 -13.48 6.57
N LEU A 5 -5.19 -12.26 6.53
CA LEU A 5 -5.03 -11.33 5.44
C LEU A 5 -3.70 -10.59 5.67
N ARG A 6 -2.72 -10.84 4.80
CA ARG A 6 -1.49 -10.06 4.76
C ARG A 6 -1.56 -9.12 3.58
N PHE A 7 -1.21 -7.87 3.78
CA PHE A 7 -1.15 -6.89 2.70
C PHE A 7 0.21 -6.19 2.74
N THR A 8 0.77 -5.98 1.56
CA THR A 8 2.07 -5.32 1.36
C THR A 8 1.94 -4.30 0.24
N LEU A 9 2.54 -3.13 0.42
CA LEU A 9 2.63 -2.12 -0.62
C LEU A 9 4.07 -2.04 -1.10
N GLU A 10 4.28 -2.28 -2.39
CA GLU A 10 5.56 -2.08 -3.04
C GLU A 10 5.50 -0.80 -3.86
N VAL A 11 6.42 0.13 -3.61
CA VAL A 11 6.56 1.37 -4.38
C VAL A 11 7.89 1.30 -5.11
N ASP A 12 7.90 1.67 -6.39
CA ASP A 12 9.13 1.66 -7.18
C ASP A 12 10.16 2.63 -6.57
N GLY A 13 11.37 2.11 -6.28
CA GLY A 13 12.43 2.87 -5.60
C GLY A 13 12.44 2.77 -4.07
N LEU A 14 11.49 2.07 -3.44
CA LEU A 14 11.48 1.87 -1.97
C LEU A 14 11.61 0.39 -1.56
N PRO A 15 12.23 0.12 -0.39
CA PRO A 15 12.30 -1.22 0.15
C PRO A 15 10.90 -1.76 0.50
N PRO A 16 10.60 -3.05 0.25
CA PRO A 16 9.30 -3.65 0.53
C PRO A 16 8.94 -3.73 2.02
N ASP A 17 9.93 -3.60 2.91
CA ASP A 17 9.76 -3.60 4.37
C ASP A 17 9.67 -2.18 4.96
N ALA A 18 9.89 -1.15 4.13
CA ALA A 18 9.89 0.24 4.59
C ALA A 18 8.49 0.76 4.90
N LEU A 19 7.45 0.21 4.24
CA LEU A 19 6.07 0.64 4.36
C LEU A 19 5.19 -0.56 4.71
N VAL A 20 4.50 -0.49 5.84
CA VAL A 20 3.50 -1.48 6.24
C VAL A 20 2.11 -0.90 5.99
N VAL A 21 1.24 -1.69 5.38
CA VAL A 21 -0.16 -1.30 5.13
C VAL A 21 -0.97 -1.56 6.41
N GLU A 22 -1.56 -0.52 6.98
CA GLU A 22 -2.47 -0.63 8.13
C GLU A 22 -3.90 -0.90 7.64
N SER A 23 -4.37 -0.09 6.69
CA SER A 23 -5.68 -0.23 6.06
C SER A 23 -5.67 0.29 4.63
N PHE A 24 -6.62 -0.15 3.82
CA PHE A 24 -6.85 0.42 2.50
C PHE A 24 -8.34 0.44 2.19
N HIS A 25 -8.74 1.36 1.31
CA HIS A 25 -10.09 1.50 0.84
C HIS A 25 -10.08 1.70 -0.68
N LEU A 26 -10.67 0.74 -1.41
CA LEU A 26 -10.80 0.79 -2.85
C LEU A 26 -12.25 1.13 -3.21
N SER A 27 -12.44 2.30 -3.82
CA SER A 27 -13.70 2.71 -4.44
C SER A 27 -13.58 2.56 -5.95
N GLN A 28 -14.28 1.58 -6.52
CA GLN A 28 -14.33 1.36 -7.96
C GLN A 28 -15.77 1.17 -8.43
N SER A 29 -16.08 1.69 -9.61
CA SER A 29 -17.37 1.52 -10.27
C SER A 29 -17.16 1.30 -11.77
N LEU A 30 -18.12 0.64 -12.40
CA LEU A 30 -18.11 0.39 -13.84
C LEU A 30 -18.07 1.73 -14.60
N SER A 31 -17.15 1.81 -15.57
CA SER A 31 -16.97 2.98 -16.45
C SER A 31 -16.57 4.28 -15.74
N THR A 32 -16.01 4.22 -14.53
CA THR A 32 -15.45 5.37 -13.82
C THR A 32 -14.01 5.09 -13.39
N LEU A 33 -13.25 6.15 -13.12
CA LEU A 33 -11.95 6.01 -12.46
C LEU A 33 -12.14 5.37 -11.08
N PHE A 34 -11.17 4.55 -10.68
CA PHE A 34 -11.10 4.02 -9.32
C PHE A 34 -10.34 5.01 -8.43
N SER A 35 -10.62 4.96 -7.13
CA SER A 35 -9.85 5.64 -6.09
C SER A 35 -9.39 4.60 -5.09
N LEU A 36 -8.08 4.58 -4.83
CA LEU A 36 -7.46 3.68 -3.87
C LEU A 36 -6.81 4.54 -2.79
N ASP A 37 -7.42 4.55 -1.60
CA ASP A 37 -6.87 5.17 -0.41
C ASP A 37 -6.12 4.11 0.39
N ILE A 38 -4.87 4.39 0.79
CA ILE A 38 -4.04 3.46 1.55
C ILE A 38 -3.46 4.19 2.76
N SER A 39 -3.70 3.64 3.94
CA SER A 39 -3.09 4.08 5.20
C SER A 39 -1.84 3.25 5.44
N LEU A 40 -0.70 3.93 5.38
CA LEU A 40 0.62 3.33 5.52
C LEU A 40 1.22 3.76 6.85
N VAL A 41 1.87 2.81 7.51
CA VAL A 41 2.68 3.05 8.70
C VAL A 41 4.11 2.64 8.40
N SER A 42 5.06 3.50 8.76
CA SER A 42 6.48 3.22 8.60
C SER A 42 7.21 3.57 9.88
N GLN A 43 8.07 2.66 10.34
CA GLN A 43 8.99 2.94 11.44
C GLN A 43 10.18 3.80 10.99
N GLN A 44 10.40 3.92 9.68
CA GLN A 44 11.52 4.63 9.07
C GLN A 44 11.05 5.75 8.14
N LEU A 45 9.86 6.32 8.37
CA LEU A 45 9.28 7.38 7.52
C LEU A 45 10.25 8.56 7.33
N LEU A 46 11.09 8.85 8.33
CA LEU A 46 12.11 9.90 8.29
C LEU A 46 13.23 9.66 7.27
N ASN A 47 13.39 8.41 6.80
CA ASN A 47 14.36 8.02 5.78
C ASN A 47 13.74 7.87 4.38
N ILE A 48 12.43 8.13 4.24
CA ILE A 48 11.70 8.01 2.98
C ILE A 48 11.46 9.41 2.43
N ASP A 49 12.08 9.73 1.30
CA ASP A 49 11.79 10.95 0.56
C ASP A 49 10.42 10.85 -0.11
N PHE A 50 9.54 11.82 0.15
CA PHE A 50 8.20 11.87 -0.45
C PHE A 50 8.23 11.88 -1.98
N SER A 51 9.26 12.46 -2.58
CA SER A 51 9.48 12.45 -4.03
C SER A 51 9.66 11.05 -4.62
N GLN A 52 10.04 10.06 -3.80
CA GLN A 52 10.14 8.66 -4.20
C GLN A 52 8.82 7.89 -4.04
N VAL A 53 7.80 8.49 -3.40
CA VAL A 53 6.46 7.89 -3.27
C VAL A 53 5.48 8.59 -4.21
N LEU A 54 5.62 9.90 -4.35
CA LEU A 54 4.71 10.74 -5.13
C LEU A 54 4.81 10.40 -6.61
N GLU A 55 3.67 10.18 -7.25
CA GLU A 55 3.54 9.86 -8.68
C GLU A 55 4.29 8.58 -9.12
N GLN A 56 4.75 7.76 -8.18
CA GLN A 56 5.37 6.48 -8.50
C GLN A 56 4.33 5.37 -8.58
N PRO A 57 4.52 4.39 -9.49
CA PRO A 57 3.66 3.22 -9.55
C PRO A 57 3.82 2.41 -8.25
N ALA A 58 2.70 2.16 -7.58
CA ALA A 58 2.64 1.37 -6.36
C ALA A 58 1.78 0.12 -6.58
N HIS A 59 2.23 -1.01 -6.05
CA HIS A 59 1.58 -2.31 -6.18
C HIS A 59 1.11 -2.78 -4.80
N LEU A 60 -0.21 -2.80 -4.60
CA LEU A 60 -0.82 -3.38 -3.40
C LEU A 60 -1.02 -4.89 -3.60
N LYS A 61 -0.27 -5.70 -2.86
CA LYS A 61 -0.41 -7.16 -2.83
C LYS A 61 -1.25 -7.57 -1.63
N ILE A 62 -2.33 -8.30 -1.88
CA ILE A 62 -3.22 -8.83 -0.83
C ILE A 62 -3.15 -10.35 -0.86
N TRP A 63 -2.76 -10.94 0.26
CA TRP A 63 -2.66 -12.37 0.45
C TRP A 63 -3.79 -12.82 1.34
N GLN A 64 -4.64 -13.70 0.82
CA GLN A 64 -5.66 -14.37 1.59
C GLN A 64 -5.18 -15.79 1.91
N GLY A 65 -4.75 -16.02 3.14
CA GLY A 65 -4.50 -17.38 3.64
C GLY A 65 -5.82 -18.16 3.69
N THR A 66 -5.80 -19.40 3.18
CA THR A 66 -6.91 -20.37 3.32
C THR A 66 -6.74 -21.19 4.59
#